data_AF-A0A8X8Y2M3-F1
#
_entry.id   AF-A0A8X8Y2M3-F1
#
_cell.length_a   1.000
_cell.length_b   1.000
_cell.length_c   1.000
_cell.angle_alpha   90.00
_cell.angle_beta   90.00
_cell.angle_gamma   90.00
#
_symmetry.space_group_name_H-M   'P 1'
#
loop_
_entity.id
_entity.type
_entity.pdbx_description
1 polymer ?
#
loop_
_entity_poly.entity_id
_entity_poly.type
_entity_poly.pdbx_seq_one_letter_code
_entity_poly.pdbx_strand_id
1 'polypeptide(L)'
;MNSTTPPDNHAPRNSQSEAQLLQADENESRRLLPLSASPKSDAIPIQSEVDDDEEAAYDARQKVLISDFELDSPNYSGAPPFSWKKLWMFTGPGFLMSIAFLDPGNLEGDLQAGAIAGYSLLWLLMWATAMGLLIQLLSARLGVATGQHLAELCRDEYPDWARIVLWFMAEVALIGADIQEVIGSAIAIQILSRGFLPLWAGVLITAADCFIFLLLENYGVRKLEAVFAVLITTMGLSFAWMFADAKPSRKELIVGLLVPRLSSRTIRQAVGVVGCVIMPHNVFLHSALVQSRKIDPDKKDQVLEALNYYSIESSAALFVSFLINLCVTTVFAKGFSGSKQAEYIGLVNAGQYLEEKYGGGLFPILYIWGIGLLAAGTSSTITGTYAGQFIMGGFLNLRLKKSLRALITRSCAIVPTIIVALVFNKSESSLDILNEWLNVLQSIQIPFALIPLLTLVSKEQLMGAFKIGPLLGRAAWTVAGLVMVINGYLLLHFFLSEVNGLLIGSLVSTGTAVYIAFVVYLISRSDCELSNWLSRFIPNTSTCCGN
;
A
#
# COMPACT_ATOMS: atom_id res chain seq x y z
N MET A 1 17.17 89.24 -50.99
CA MET A 1 16.24 89.46 -52.11
C MET A 1 14.82 89.22 -51.62
N ASN A 2 13.84 89.97 -52.14
CA ASN A 2 12.38 89.79 -52.05
C ASN A 2 11.97 88.31 -52.26
N SER A 3 10.84 87.75 -51.83
CA SER A 3 9.74 88.06 -50.86
C SER A 3 8.92 86.74 -50.67
N THR A 4 7.79 86.56 -49.98
CA THR A 4 6.75 87.43 -49.37
C THR A 4 6.05 86.69 -48.20
N THR A 5 5.14 87.34 -47.49
CA THR A 5 4.25 86.83 -46.41
C THR A 5 2.76 87.07 -46.78
N PRO A 6 1.73 86.90 -45.90
CA PRO A 6 1.31 85.83 -44.96
C PRO A 6 -0.10 85.30 -45.41
N PRO A 7 -1.19 85.04 -44.61
CA PRO A 7 -1.41 84.70 -43.18
C PRO A 7 -2.42 83.52 -42.92
N ASP A 8 -2.85 83.35 -41.65
CA ASP A 8 -4.17 82.89 -41.07
C ASP A 8 -4.99 81.72 -41.71
N ASN A 9 -5.58 80.78 -40.94
CA ASN A 9 -6.60 81.06 -39.90
C ASN A 9 -6.98 79.86 -38.97
N HIS A 10 -7.83 80.14 -37.97
CA HIS A 10 -8.24 79.26 -36.85
C HIS A 10 -9.30 78.15 -37.14
N ALA A 11 -9.09 76.96 -36.54
CA ALA A 11 -10.04 76.12 -35.73
C ALA A 11 -11.44 75.70 -36.29
N PRO A 12 -12.22 74.77 -35.65
CA PRO A 12 -11.97 73.96 -34.44
C PRO A 12 -12.27 72.43 -34.58
N ARG A 13 -11.92 71.69 -33.51
CA ARG A 13 -12.55 70.46 -32.96
C ARG A 13 -13.41 69.55 -33.88
N ASN A 14 -13.07 68.25 -33.90
CA ASN A 14 -13.81 67.29 -33.05
C ASN A 14 -13.06 65.97 -32.82
N SER A 15 -12.90 65.62 -31.55
CA SER A 15 -12.30 64.38 -31.06
C SER A 15 -13.30 63.22 -31.10
N GLN A 16 -13.39 62.50 -32.23
CA GLN A 16 -14.19 61.27 -32.31
C GLN A 16 -13.82 60.26 -33.42
N SER A 17 -12.70 60.45 -34.14
CA SER A 17 -12.39 59.69 -35.38
C SER A 17 -11.06 58.90 -35.38
N GLU A 18 -10.52 58.52 -34.21
CA GLU A 18 -9.38 57.59 -34.12
C GLU A 18 -9.78 56.15 -33.71
N ALA A 19 -11.05 55.94 -33.32
CA ALA A 19 -11.54 54.66 -32.81
C ALA A 19 -12.06 53.67 -33.87
N GLN A 20 -11.89 53.95 -35.17
CA GLN A 20 -12.45 53.12 -36.27
C GLN A 20 -11.43 52.68 -37.34
N LEU A 21 -10.14 53.00 -37.20
CA LEU A 21 -9.11 52.69 -38.20
C LEU A 21 -8.21 51.47 -37.87
N LEU A 22 -8.50 50.73 -36.79
CA LEU A 22 -7.74 49.55 -36.33
C LEU A 22 -8.53 48.22 -36.42
N GLN A 23 -9.67 48.18 -37.11
CA GLN A 23 -10.53 46.99 -37.23
C GLN A 23 -10.81 46.53 -38.68
N ALA A 24 -10.09 47.07 -39.67
CA ALA A 24 -10.39 46.82 -41.09
C ALA A 24 -9.47 45.80 -41.80
N ASP A 25 -8.34 45.40 -41.23
CA ASP A 25 -7.25 44.73 -41.98
C ASP A 25 -7.08 43.21 -41.70
N GLU A 26 -7.85 42.64 -40.76
CA GLU A 26 -7.65 41.24 -40.31
C GLU A 26 -8.55 40.19 -41.02
N ASN A 27 -9.49 40.60 -41.88
CA ASN A 27 -10.55 39.70 -42.36
C ASN A 27 -10.52 39.36 -43.87
N GLU A 28 -9.56 39.88 -44.64
CA GLU A 28 -9.54 39.75 -46.12
C GLU A 28 -8.43 38.84 -46.69
N SER A 29 -7.80 37.98 -45.88
CA SER A 29 -6.84 36.96 -46.36
C SER A 29 -7.37 35.51 -46.33
N ARG A 30 -8.62 35.29 -45.90
CA ARG A 30 -9.28 33.97 -45.97
C ARG A 30 -10.02 33.76 -47.29
N ARG A 31 -9.30 33.53 -48.41
CA ARG A 31 -9.83 32.84 -49.61
C ARG A 31 -8.75 32.52 -50.66
N LEU A 32 -8.80 31.26 -51.15
CA LEU A 32 -8.26 30.71 -52.42
C LEU A 32 -6.99 29.81 -52.38
N LEU A 33 -7.25 28.50 -52.57
CA LEU A 33 -6.47 27.48 -53.30
C LEU A 33 -5.23 26.81 -52.63
N PRO A 34 -4.84 25.57 -53.02
CA PRO A 34 -5.63 24.43 -53.53
C PRO A 34 -5.31 23.06 -52.84
N LEU A 35 -5.97 21.96 -53.25
CA LEU A 35 -5.68 20.59 -52.77
C LEU A 35 -4.40 19.99 -53.39
N SER A 36 -3.58 19.26 -52.60
CA SER A 36 -3.22 17.84 -52.85
C SER A 36 -2.11 17.28 -51.92
N ALA A 37 -2.13 15.95 -51.74
CA ALA A 37 -1.03 15.04 -51.32
C ALA A 37 -0.38 15.14 -49.91
N SER A 38 -0.45 14.02 -49.18
CA SER A 38 0.47 13.55 -48.12
C SER A 38 1.76 12.98 -48.79
N PRO A 39 2.99 12.98 -48.20
CA PRO A 39 3.26 12.47 -46.84
C PRO A 39 4.50 12.96 -46.02
N LYS A 40 4.56 12.51 -44.76
CA LYS A 40 5.74 12.25 -43.87
C LYS A 40 6.60 13.41 -43.28
N SER A 41 6.55 13.44 -41.93
CA SER A 41 7.61 13.54 -40.90
C SER A 41 8.53 14.78 -40.72
N ASP A 42 8.81 15.01 -39.43
CA ASP A 42 9.98 15.64 -38.78
C ASP A 42 10.31 17.14 -38.98
N ALA A 43 10.00 17.95 -37.95
CA ALA A 43 10.97 18.84 -37.28
C ALA A 43 10.39 19.43 -35.96
N ILE A 44 11.28 19.69 -34.99
CA ILE A 44 10.98 20.11 -33.60
C ILE A 44 11.06 21.65 -33.45
N PRO A 45 10.21 22.29 -32.63
CA PRO A 45 10.51 23.58 -32.01
C PRO A 45 11.03 23.41 -30.57
N ILE A 46 12.10 24.14 -30.25
CA ILE A 46 12.88 24.05 -29.00
C ILE A 46 12.12 24.72 -27.84
N GLN A 47 12.05 24.05 -26.68
CA GLN A 47 11.52 24.62 -25.43
C GLN A 47 12.58 25.49 -24.72
N SER A 48 12.14 26.53 -24.01
CA SER A 48 12.97 27.26 -23.06
C SER A 48 12.89 26.61 -21.68
N GLU A 49 14.04 26.23 -21.13
CA GLU A 49 14.20 25.46 -19.90
C GLU A 49 13.85 26.27 -18.63
N VAL A 50 12.76 25.91 -17.96
CA VAL A 50 12.59 26.00 -16.50
C VAL A 50 11.73 24.80 -16.06
N ASP A 51 12.28 23.58 -16.19
CA ASP A 51 11.62 22.35 -15.76
C ASP A 51 11.85 22.08 -14.26
N ASP A 52 11.09 22.79 -13.41
CA ASP A 52 10.80 22.30 -12.05
C ASP A 52 9.73 21.19 -12.13
N ASP A 53 10.14 20.02 -12.62
CA ASP A 53 9.28 18.83 -12.75
C ASP A 53 8.76 18.34 -11.38
N GLU A 54 7.57 18.81 -10.99
CA GLU A 54 6.76 18.23 -9.92
C GLU A 54 6.16 16.88 -10.37
N GLU A 55 6.97 15.83 -10.39
CA GLU A 55 6.53 14.50 -10.78
C GLU A 55 5.64 13.84 -9.71
N ALA A 56 4.33 13.79 -9.95
CA ALA A 56 3.37 13.08 -9.10
C ALA A 56 3.45 11.55 -9.28
N ALA A 57 3.06 10.79 -8.25
CA ALA A 57 3.05 9.32 -8.25
C ALA A 57 2.38 8.73 -9.51
N TYR A 58 1.21 9.28 -9.85
CA TYR A 58 0.56 9.13 -11.14
C TYR A 58 0.30 10.53 -11.70
N ASP A 59 1.06 10.96 -12.72
CA ASP A 59 0.70 12.16 -13.47
C ASP A 59 -0.69 11.96 -14.11
N ALA A 60 -1.45 13.05 -14.29
CA ALA A 60 -2.79 13.00 -14.90
C ALA A 60 -2.75 12.41 -16.32
N ARG A 61 -1.60 12.50 -16.99
CA ARG A 61 -1.29 11.90 -18.31
C ARG A 61 -1.05 10.38 -18.27
N GLN A 62 -0.82 9.78 -17.10
CA GLN A 62 -0.57 8.34 -16.92
C GLN A 62 -1.80 7.54 -16.45
N LYS A 63 -2.93 8.20 -16.13
CA LYS A 63 -4.17 7.49 -15.77
C LYS A 63 -4.67 6.65 -16.94
N VAL A 64 -4.94 5.37 -16.69
CA VAL A 64 -5.48 4.46 -17.71
C VAL A 64 -6.91 4.88 -18.03
N LEU A 65 -7.12 5.35 -19.26
CA LEU A 65 -8.43 5.63 -19.80
C LEU A 65 -9.15 4.31 -20.10
N ILE A 66 -10.34 4.10 -19.53
CA ILE A 66 -11.19 2.95 -19.86
C ILE A 66 -12.11 3.39 -21.00
N SER A 67 -11.68 3.07 -22.23
CA SER A 67 -12.29 3.55 -23.48
C SER A 67 -13.70 3.03 -23.77
N ASP A 68 -14.23 2.10 -22.97
CA ASP A 68 -15.61 1.60 -23.09
C ASP A 68 -16.64 2.46 -22.31
N PHE A 69 -16.23 3.55 -21.63
CA PHE A 69 -17.15 4.50 -20.96
C PHE A 69 -17.75 5.58 -21.88
N GLU A 70 -17.24 5.75 -23.10
CA GLU A 70 -17.74 6.75 -24.08
C GLU A 70 -18.86 6.22 -24.98
N LEU A 71 -19.25 4.94 -24.82
CA LEU A 71 -20.45 4.40 -25.46
C LEU A 71 -21.69 4.78 -24.65
N ASP A 72 -22.09 6.05 -24.76
CA ASP A 72 -23.45 6.53 -24.45
C ASP A 72 -24.46 5.81 -25.37
N SER A 73 -24.77 4.55 -25.05
CA SER A 73 -25.91 3.83 -25.59
C SER A 73 -27.13 4.25 -24.76
N PRO A 74 -28.05 5.08 -25.29
CA PRO A 74 -28.98 5.89 -24.49
C PRO A 74 -30.16 5.08 -23.89
N ASN A 75 -30.03 3.76 -23.74
CA ASN A 75 -31.13 2.83 -23.45
C ASN A 75 -30.80 1.69 -22.46
N TYR A 76 -29.65 1.72 -21.76
CA TYR A 76 -29.36 0.73 -20.71
C TYR A 76 -29.65 1.27 -19.30
N SER A 77 -30.86 1.00 -18.81
CA SER A 77 -31.32 1.28 -17.44
C SER A 77 -30.92 0.19 -16.43
N GLY A 78 -29.66 -0.24 -16.48
CA GLY A 78 -29.12 -1.26 -15.59
C GLY A 78 -27.61 -1.42 -15.72
N ALA A 79 -26.98 -1.90 -14.65
CA ALA A 79 -25.54 -2.13 -14.62
C ALA A 79 -25.10 -3.05 -15.79
N PRO A 80 -24.06 -2.67 -16.56
CA PRO A 80 -23.63 -3.44 -17.73
C PRO A 80 -23.17 -4.86 -17.34
N PRO A 81 -23.35 -5.85 -18.22
CA PRO A 81 -22.97 -7.23 -17.93
C PRO A 81 -21.45 -7.35 -17.70
N PHE A 82 -21.08 -8.24 -16.78
CA PHE A 82 -19.67 -8.51 -16.45
C PHE A 82 -18.85 -8.87 -17.71
N SER A 83 -17.75 -8.16 -17.90
CA SER A 83 -16.86 -8.32 -19.05
C SER A 83 -15.45 -8.66 -18.60
N TRP A 84 -14.94 -9.81 -19.07
CA TRP A 84 -13.55 -10.22 -18.85
C TRP A 84 -12.54 -9.19 -19.41
N LYS A 85 -12.85 -8.55 -20.54
CA LYS A 85 -12.02 -7.47 -21.11
C LYS A 85 -11.97 -6.26 -20.17
N LYS A 86 -13.11 -5.87 -19.57
CA LYS A 86 -13.15 -4.79 -18.57
C LYS A 86 -12.38 -5.18 -17.31
N LEU A 87 -12.58 -6.39 -16.77
CA LEU A 87 -11.80 -6.89 -15.63
C LEU A 87 -10.30 -6.75 -15.88
N TRP A 88 -9.79 -7.25 -17.01
CA TRP A 88 -8.38 -7.10 -17.41
C TRP A 88 -7.87 -5.66 -17.54
N MET A 89 -8.75 -4.67 -17.77
CA MET A 89 -8.37 -3.24 -17.78
C MET A 89 -8.34 -2.65 -16.36
N PHE A 90 -9.18 -3.14 -15.44
CA PHE A 90 -9.14 -2.76 -14.03
C PHE A 90 -7.97 -3.43 -13.29
N THR A 91 -7.65 -4.69 -13.60
CA THR A 91 -6.52 -5.47 -13.04
C THR A 91 -5.22 -4.66 -13.00
N GLY A 92 -4.58 -4.65 -11.82
CA GLY A 92 -3.32 -3.97 -11.50
C GLY A 92 -3.29 -3.60 -10.01
N PRO A 93 -4.15 -2.65 -9.56
CA PRO A 93 -4.16 -2.14 -8.17
C PRO A 93 -4.31 -3.20 -7.08
N GLY A 94 -5.25 -4.14 -7.23
CA GLY A 94 -5.49 -5.20 -6.27
C GLY A 94 -4.35 -6.22 -6.23
N PHE A 95 -3.77 -6.54 -7.40
CA PHE A 95 -2.57 -7.38 -7.47
C PHE A 95 -1.37 -6.70 -6.83
N LEU A 96 -1.07 -5.45 -7.17
CA LEU A 96 0.06 -4.68 -6.64
C LEU A 96 -0.04 -4.54 -5.11
N MET A 97 -1.23 -4.31 -4.57
CA MET A 97 -1.48 -4.32 -3.13
C MET A 97 -1.32 -5.72 -2.50
N SER A 98 -1.72 -6.79 -3.19
CA SER A 98 -1.57 -8.18 -2.68
C SER A 98 -0.13 -8.66 -2.56
N ILE A 99 0.83 -8.01 -3.23
CA ILE A 99 2.26 -8.36 -3.15
C ILE A 99 2.81 -8.12 -1.75
N ALA A 100 2.34 -7.08 -1.07
CA ALA A 100 2.75 -6.77 0.30
C ALA A 100 2.17 -7.75 1.35
N PHE A 101 1.33 -8.72 0.96
CA PHE A 101 0.98 -9.89 1.79
C PHE A 101 1.95 -11.07 1.58
N LEU A 102 2.88 -10.94 0.64
CA LEU A 102 3.92 -11.89 0.24
C LEU A 102 5.32 -11.32 0.44
N ASP A 103 5.44 -10.19 1.14
CA ASP A 103 6.71 -9.57 1.47
C ASP A 103 7.53 -10.46 2.43
N PRO A 104 8.85 -10.21 2.58
CA PRO A 104 9.67 -10.99 3.50
C PRO A 104 9.15 -11.01 4.94
N GLY A 105 8.51 -9.93 5.42
CA GLY A 105 7.95 -9.84 6.77
C GLY A 105 6.75 -10.79 6.99
N ASN A 106 5.77 -10.81 6.07
CA ASN A 106 4.68 -11.78 6.12
C ASN A 106 5.19 -13.22 5.97
N LEU A 107 6.09 -13.48 5.01
CA LEU A 107 6.63 -14.83 4.79
C LEU A 107 7.36 -15.38 6.03
N GLU A 108 8.14 -14.54 6.73
CA GLU A 108 8.83 -14.91 7.96
C GLU A 108 7.85 -15.19 9.12
N GLY A 109 6.83 -14.33 9.30
CA GLY A 109 5.79 -14.54 10.30
C GLY A 109 5.00 -15.84 10.07
N ASP A 110 4.62 -16.11 8.83
CA ASP A 110 3.82 -17.29 8.45
C ASP A 110 4.61 -18.59 8.51
N LEU A 111 5.91 -18.60 8.17
CA LEU A 111 6.76 -19.79 8.34
C LEU A 111 7.07 -20.07 9.81
N GLN A 112 7.29 -19.03 10.64
CA GLN A 112 7.48 -19.18 12.10
C GLN A 112 6.20 -19.68 12.78
N ALA A 113 5.04 -19.12 12.42
CA ALA A 113 3.74 -19.58 12.90
C ALA A 113 3.51 -21.06 12.54
N GLY A 114 3.82 -21.47 11.31
CA GLY A 114 3.77 -22.86 10.89
C GLY A 114 4.69 -23.76 11.69
N ALA A 115 5.98 -23.40 11.78
CA ALA A 115 6.99 -24.20 12.48
C ALA A 115 6.67 -24.41 13.97
N ILE A 116 6.26 -23.35 14.68
CA ILE A 116 6.03 -23.40 16.13
C ILE A 116 4.64 -23.94 16.46
N ALA A 117 3.59 -23.47 15.79
CA ALA A 117 2.20 -23.80 16.11
C ALA A 117 1.62 -24.95 15.28
N GLY A 118 2.36 -25.47 14.29
CA GLY A 118 1.89 -26.49 13.38
C GLY A 118 0.66 -26.00 12.60
N TYR A 119 -0.31 -26.90 12.40
CA TYR A 119 -1.56 -26.57 11.70
C TYR A 119 -2.57 -25.78 12.55
N SER A 120 -2.26 -25.45 13.81
CA SER A 120 -3.26 -24.86 14.73
C SER A 120 -3.63 -23.40 14.44
N LEU A 121 -2.82 -22.67 13.65
CA LEU A 121 -3.07 -21.27 13.30
C LEU A 121 -3.59 -21.06 11.87
N LEU A 122 -3.85 -22.13 11.09
CA LEU A 122 -4.31 -21.98 9.70
C LEU A 122 -5.69 -21.31 9.59
N TRP A 123 -6.60 -21.59 10.52
CA TRP A 123 -7.88 -20.88 10.63
C TRP A 123 -7.66 -19.38 10.86
N LEU A 124 -6.66 -19.02 11.67
CA LEU A 124 -6.36 -17.63 12.00
C LEU A 124 -5.73 -16.90 10.83
N LEU A 125 -4.82 -17.55 10.08
CA LEU A 125 -4.31 -17.04 8.81
C LEU A 125 -5.47 -16.74 7.83
N MET A 126 -6.38 -17.70 7.63
CA MET A 126 -7.56 -17.52 6.77
C MET A 126 -8.45 -16.35 7.22
N TRP A 127 -8.76 -16.26 8.51
CA TRP A 127 -9.58 -15.15 9.03
C TRP A 127 -8.83 -13.82 9.01
N ALA A 128 -7.52 -13.80 9.24
CA ALA A 128 -6.68 -12.61 9.11
C ALA A 128 -6.69 -12.09 7.67
N THR A 129 -6.51 -12.95 6.66
CA THR A 129 -6.59 -12.52 5.25
C THR A 129 -8.00 -12.08 4.87
N ALA A 130 -9.06 -12.69 5.42
CA ALA A 130 -10.43 -12.24 5.22
C ALA A 130 -10.71 -10.87 5.86
N MET A 131 -10.16 -10.59 7.05
CA MET A 131 -10.20 -9.28 7.71
C MET A 131 -9.40 -8.23 6.92
N GLY A 132 -8.22 -8.60 6.43
CA GLY A 132 -7.41 -7.79 5.52
C GLY A 132 -8.19 -7.44 4.25
N LEU A 133 -8.80 -8.42 3.59
CA LEU A 133 -9.64 -8.20 2.41
C LEU A 133 -10.80 -7.24 2.71
N LEU A 134 -11.51 -7.38 3.83
CA LEU A 134 -12.55 -6.43 4.23
C LEU A 134 -12.01 -4.99 4.32
N ILE A 135 -10.89 -4.79 5.01
CA ILE A 135 -10.24 -3.47 5.16
C ILE A 135 -9.82 -2.92 3.79
N GLN A 136 -9.24 -3.76 2.94
CA GLN A 136 -8.80 -3.38 1.60
C GLN A 136 -9.96 -3.01 0.66
N LEU A 137 -11.09 -3.71 0.75
CA LEU A 137 -12.31 -3.37 0.01
C LEU A 137 -12.93 -2.04 0.48
N LEU A 138 -12.80 -1.69 1.76
CA LEU A 138 -13.23 -0.39 2.27
C LEU A 138 -12.29 0.74 1.82
N SER A 139 -10.98 0.48 1.78
CA SER A 139 -9.97 1.42 1.25
C SER A 139 -10.18 1.70 -0.25
N ALA A 140 -10.33 0.64 -1.06
CA ALA A 140 -10.70 0.77 -2.47
C ALA A 140 -12.03 1.53 -2.65
N ARG A 141 -13.04 1.24 -1.81
CA ARG A 141 -14.33 1.93 -1.87
C ARG A 141 -14.20 3.43 -1.58
N LEU A 142 -13.39 3.82 -0.61
CA LEU A 142 -13.15 5.23 -0.28
C LEU A 142 -12.55 5.97 -1.50
N GLY A 143 -11.49 5.42 -2.07
CA GLY A 143 -10.78 6.02 -3.21
C GLY A 143 -11.63 6.14 -4.48
N VAL A 144 -12.45 5.12 -4.79
CA VAL A 144 -13.32 5.10 -5.98
C VAL A 144 -14.55 5.98 -5.81
N ALA A 145 -15.15 6.04 -4.62
CA ALA A 145 -16.37 6.80 -4.39
C ALA A 145 -16.14 8.31 -4.20
N THR A 146 -15.02 8.71 -3.60
CA THR A 146 -14.71 10.12 -3.34
C THR A 146 -13.81 10.76 -4.41
N GLY A 147 -13.06 9.95 -5.16
CA GLY A 147 -12.02 10.43 -6.07
C GLY A 147 -10.77 10.99 -5.37
N GLN A 148 -10.70 10.91 -4.04
CA GLN A 148 -9.56 11.31 -3.19
C GLN A 148 -9.05 10.11 -2.39
N HIS A 149 -7.75 10.06 -2.06
CA HIS A 149 -7.19 8.95 -1.29
C HIS A 149 -7.22 9.23 0.21
N LEU A 150 -7.08 8.19 1.03
CA LEU A 150 -7.24 8.27 2.48
C LEU A 150 -6.39 9.39 3.13
N ALA A 151 -5.16 9.59 2.66
CA ALA A 151 -4.28 10.65 3.19
C ALA A 151 -4.77 12.09 2.86
N GLU A 152 -5.43 12.32 1.73
CA GLU A 152 -6.02 13.63 1.38
C GLU A 152 -7.26 13.89 2.23
N LEU A 153 -8.16 12.91 2.33
CA LEU A 153 -9.34 13.02 3.18
C LEU A 153 -8.97 13.20 4.66
N CYS A 154 -7.90 12.55 5.13
CA CYS A 154 -7.35 12.80 6.47
C CYS A 154 -6.76 14.21 6.63
N ARG A 155 -6.21 14.84 5.59
CA ARG A 155 -5.81 16.25 5.64
C ARG A 155 -7.02 17.17 5.74
N ASP A 156 -8.06 16.89 4.97
CA ASP A 156 -9.20 17.78 4.80
C ASP A 156 -10.19 17.69 6.00
N GLU A 157 -10.20 16.56 6.74
CA GLU A 157 -11.12 16.29 7.87
C GLU A 157 -10.50 16.43 9.27
N TYR A 158 -9.18 16.37 9.43
CA TYR A 158 -8.51 16.49 10.73
C TYR A 158 -7.76 17.84 10.87
N PRO A 159 -7.75 18.45 12.08
CA PRO A 159 -7.00 19.69 12.30
C PRO A 159 -5.49 19.48 12.13
N ASP A 160 -4.76 20.54 11.76
CA ASP A 160 -3.34 20.48 11.38
C ASP A 160 -2.45 19.67 12.33
N TRP A 161 -2.64 19.82 13.64
CA TRP A 161 -1.86 19.08 14.65
C TRP A 161 -2.09 17.56 14.57
N ALA A 162 -3.35 17.13 14.41
CA ALA A 162 -3.69 15.71 14.31
C ALA A 162 -3.27 15.14 12.96
N ARG A 163 -3.39 15.95 11.90
CA ARG A 163 -2.87 15.63 10.56
C ARG A 163 -1.37 15.35 10.58
N ILE A 164 -0.58 16.20 11.24
CA ILE A 164 0.88 16.03 11.34
C ILE A 164 1.24 14.77 12.14
N VAL A 165 0.49 14.46 13.21
CA VAL A 165 0.69 13.20 13.97
C VAL A 165 0.35 11.98 13.12
N LEU A 166 -0.78 11.98 12.39
CA LEU A 166 -1.16 10.89 11.48
C LEU A 166 -0.13 10.69 10.36
N TRP A 167 0.38 11.78 9.78
CA TRP A 167 1.46 11.74 8.80
C TRP A 167 2.72 11.09 9.37
N PHE A 168 3.21 11.58 10.52
CA PHE A 168 4.42 11.06 11.15
C PHE A 168 4.28 9.56 11.48
N MET A 169 3.13 9.15 12.00
CA MET A 169 2.81 7.74 12.25
C MET A 169 2.83 6.89 10.97
N ALA A 170 2.23 7.40 9.88
CA ALA A 170 2.24 6.73 8.58
C ALA A 170 3.65 6.63 7.94
N GLU A 171 4.50 7.65 8.09
CA GLU A 171 5.92 7.60 7.69
C GLU A 171 6.71 6.56 8.51
N VAL A 172 6.49 6.50 9.83
CA VAL A 172 7.14 5.53 10.71
C VAL A 172 6.71 4.10 10.37
N ALA A 173 5.43 3.87 10.06
CA ALA A 173 4.93 2.59 9.56
C ALA A 173 5.58 2.20 8.23
N LEU A 174 5.79 3.17 7.33
CA LEU A 174 6.42 2.96 6.04
C LEU A 174 7.91 2.59 6.18
N ILE A 175 8.68 3.37 6.93
CA ILE A 175 10.10 3.11 7.18
C ILE A 175 10.28 1.76 7.89
N GLY A 176 9.37 1.41 8.81
CA GLY A 176 9.37 0.10 9.46
C GLY A 176 9.23 -1.06 8.48
N ALA A 177 8.39 -0.92 7.45
CA ALA A 177 8.24 -1.95 6.41
C ALA A 177 9.47 -2.00 5.48
N ASP A 178 9.96 -0.84 5.02
CA ASP A 178 11.18 -0.71 4.20
C ASP A 178 12.40 -1.40 4.85
N ILE A 179 12.53 -1.35 6.19
CA ILE A 179 13.55 -2.11 6.92
C ILE A 179 13.39 -3.63 6.75
N GLN A 180 12.17 -4.17 6.88
CA GLN A 180 11.90 -5.61 6.70
C GLN A 180 12.18 -6.07 5.26
N GLU A 181 11.88 -5.24 4.27
CA GLU A 181 12.20 -5.49 2.86
C GLU A 181 13.70 -5.51 2.59
N VAL A 182 14.45 -4.54 3.15
CA VAL A 182 15.92 -4.46 3.06
C VAL A 182 16.56 -5.69 3.70
N ILE A 183 16.08 -6.12 4.87
CA ILE A 183 16.55 -7.34 5.55
C ILE A 183 16.29 -8.57 4.67
N GLY A 184 15.06 -8.76 4.18
CA GLY A 184 14.70 -9.89 3.34
C GLY A 184 15.48 -9.95 2.03
N SER A 185 15.71 -8.80 1.39
CA SER A 185 16.48 -8.67 0.15
C SER A 185 17.98 -8.91 0.38
N ALA A 186 18.55 -8.44 1.50
CA ALA A 186 19.92 -8.74 1.89
C ALA A 186 20.12 -10.23 2.21
N ILE A 187 19.16 -10.86 2.89
CA ILE A 187 19.12 -12.31 3.12
C ILE A 187 19.04 -13.07 1.79
N ALA A 188 18.20 -12.63 0.85
CA ALA A 188 18.11 -13.22 -0.47
C ALA A 188 19.46 -13.19 -1.22
N ILE A 189 20.19 -12.07 -1.19
CA ILE A 189 21.53 -11.93 -1.77
C ILE A 189 22.55 -12.85 -1.07
N GLN A 190 22.49 -12.98 0.26
CA GLN A 190 23.32 -13.91 1.02
C GLN A 190 23.04 -15.38 0.62
N ILE A 191 21.78 -15.76 0.45
CA ILE A 191 21.37 -17.11 0.00
C ILE A 191 21.85 -17.38 -1.43
N LEU A 192 21.61 -16.47 -2.37
CA LEU A 192 21.98 -16.61 -3.77
C LEU A 192 23.50 -16.67 -3.98
N SER A 193 24.27 -15.98 -3.13
CA SER A 193 25.73 -16.04 -3.11
C SER A 193 26.31 -17.23 -2.31
N ARG A 194 25.47 -18.15 -1.83
CA ARG A 194 25.84 -19.28 -0.95
C ARG A 194 26.65 -18.85 0.29
N GLY A 195 26.31 -17.69 0.86
CA GLY A 195 27.00 -17.11 2.01
C GLY A 195 28.35 -16.46 1.70
N PHE A 196 28.75 -16.31 0.42
CA PHE A 196 29.96 -15.58 0.05
C PHE A 196 29.84 -14.08 0.35
N LEU A 197 28.66 -13.48 0.10
CA LEU A 197 28.39 -12.10 0.48
C LEU A 197 27.83 -12.07 1.91
N PRO A 198 28.48 -11.34 2.85
CA PRO A 198 27.93 -11.15 4.19
C PRO A 198 26.71 -10.23 4.14
N LEU A 199 25.80 -10.37 5.09
CA LEU A 199 24.54 -9.60 5.16
C LEU A 199 24.74 -8.09 4.98
N TRP A 200 25.71 -7.47 5.66
CA TRP A 200 25.96 -6.02 5.55
C TRP A 200 26.30 -5.59 4.12
N ALA A 201 26.95 -6.46 3.33
CA ALA A 201 27.22 -6.21 1.92
C ALA A 201 25.95 -6.40 1.07
N GLY A 202 25.10 -7.36 1.43
CA GLY A 202 23.74 -7.49 0.89
C GLY A 202 22.92 -6.21 1.09
N VAL A 203 22.91 -5.66 2.31
CA VAL A 203 22.22 -4.40 2.64
C VAL A 203 22.76 -3.21 1.83
N LEU A 204 24.08 -3.13 1.62
CA LEU A 204 24.66 -2.10 0.74
C LEU A 204 24.28 -2.31 -0.73
N ILE A 205 24.16 -3.55 -1.20
CA ILE A 205 23.67 -3.86 -2.55
C ILE A 205 22.18 -3.47 -2.69
N THR A 206 21.38 -3.58 -1.62
CA THR A 206 19.99 -3.07 -1.61
C THR A 206 19.88 -1.53 -1.56
N ALA A 207 20.99 -0.80 -1.43
CA ALA A 207 21.03 0.62 -1.76
C ALA A 207 21.05 0.85 -3.28
N ALA A 208 21.72 -0.04 -4.02
CA ALA A 208 21.81 0.01 -5.48
C ALA A 208 20.54 -0.51 -6.17
N ASP A 209 19.77 -1.41 -5.53
CA ASP A 209 18.49 -1.87 -6.09
C ASP A 209 17.47 -0.74 -6.28
N CYS A 210 17.51 0.30 -5.42
CA CYS A 210 16.68 1.49 -5.55
C CYS A 210 16.98 2.22 -6.88
N PHE A 211 18.24 2.30 -7.30
CA PHE A 211 18.60 2.89 -8.60
C PHE A 211 18.18 1.99 -9.77
N ILE A 212 18.29 0.67 -9.63
CA ILE A 212 17.79 -0.29 -10.63
C ILE A 212 16.28 -0.15 -10.78
N PHE A 213 15.53 -0.03 -9.68
CA PHE A 213 14.09 0.20 -9.72
C PHE A 213 13.73 1.53 -10.40
N LEU A 214 14.38 2.64 -10.06
CA LEU A 214 14.09 3.93 -10.71
C LEU A 214 14.35 3.91 -12.22
N LEU A 215 15.34 3.14 -12.68
CA LEU A 215 15.54 2.86 -14.11
C LEU A 215 14.44 1.97 -14.71
N LEU A 216 13.85 1.07 -13.92
CA LEU A 216 12.76 0.18 -14.30
C LEU A 216 11.38 0.88 -14.28
N GLU A 217 11.16 1.90 -13.46
CA GLU A 217 9.94 2.72 -13.47
C GLU A 217 9.78 3.47 -14.80
N ASN A 218 10.88 3.97 -15.37
CA ASN A 218 10.92 4.56 -16.71
C ASN A 218 10.45 3.60 -17.84
N TYR A 219 10.38 2.29 -17.60
CA TYR A 219 9.85 1.31 -18.55
C TYR A 219 8.31 1.21 -18.56
N GLY A 220 7.64 1.77 -17.55
CA GLY A 220 6.18 1.92 -17.44
C GLY A 220 5.48 0.85 -16.58
N VAL A 221 4.53 1.30 -15.75
CA VAL A 221 3.82 0.52 -14.70
C VAL A 221 3.36 -0.87 -15.15
N ARG A 222 2.69 -1.00 -16.31
CA ARG A 222 2.18 -2.30 -16.81
C ARG A 222 3.26 -3.36 -17.05
N LYS A 223 4.49 -2.95 -17.39
CA LYS A 223 5.59 -3.90 -17.58
C LYS A 223 6.14 -4.39 -16.23
N LEU A 224 6.17 -3.50 -15.23
CA LEU A 224 6.51 -3.85 -13.85
C LEU A 224 5.49 -4.82 -13.25
N GLU A 225 4.19 -4.51 -13.34
CA GLU A 225 3.10 -5.40 -12.91
C GLU A 225 3.25 -6.81 -13.51
N ALA A 226 3.58 -6.91 -14.81
CA ALA A 226 3.80 -8.19 -15.49
C ALA A 226 5.05 -8.95 -14.98
N VAL A 227 6.17 -8.25 -14.72
CA VAL A 227 7.39 -8.86 -14.16
C VAL A 227 7.11 -9.45 -12.77
N PHE A 228 6.42 -8.71 -11.90
CA PHE A 228 6.09 -9.21 -10.56
C PHE A 228 5.06 -10.35 -10.61
N ALA A 229 4.06 -10.28 -11.48
CA ALA A 229 3.13 -11.37 -11.68
C ALA A 229 3.86 -12.68 -12.06
N VAL A 230 4.87 -12.63 -12.92
CA VAL A 230 5.70 -13.80 -13.28
C VAL A 230 6.51 -14.31 -12.09
N LEU A 231 7.16 -13.43 -11.32
CA LEU A 231 7.99 -13.80 -10.18
C LEU A 231 7.16 -14.43 -9.05
N ILE A 232 6.04 -13.81 -8.69
CA ILE A 232 5.10 -14.30 -7.67
C ILE A 232 4.46 -15.62 -8.10
N THR A 233 4.04 -15.74 -9.37
CA THR A 233 3.51 -17.00 -9.91
C THR A 233 4.55 -18.11 -9.84
N THR A 234 5.81 -17.82 -10.15
CA THR A 234 6.91 -18.79 -10.05
C THR A 234 7.11 -19.25 -8.61
N MET A 235 7.17 -18.33 -7.65
CA MET A 235 7.27 -18.65 -6.21
C MET A 235 6.08 -19.48 -5.72
N GLY A 236 4.85 -19.07 -6.07
CA GLY A 236 3.63 -19.76 -5.67
C GLY A 236 3.51 -21.18 -6.25
N LEU A 237 3.87 -21.38 -7.52
CA LEU A 237 3.92 -22.70 -8.14
C LEU A 237 4.95 -23.61 -7.47
N SER A 238 6.12 -23.08 -7.09
CA SER A 238 7.13 -23.84 -6.36
C SER A 238 6.67 -24.25 -4.96
N PHE A 239 6.01 -23.37 -4.22
CA PHE A 239 5.42 -23.73 -2.93
C PHE A 239 4.23 -24.68 -3.05
N ALA A 240 3.39 -24.56 -4.07
CA ALA A 240 2.33 -25.52 -4.35
C ALA A 240 2.89 -26.92 -4.67
N TRP A 241 4.01 -27.01 -5.38
CA TRP A 241 4.72 -28.28 -5.62
C TRP A 241 5.32 -28.86 -4.33
N MET A 242 6.02 -28.05 -3.53
CA MET A 242 6.56 -28.47 -2.22
C MET A 242 5.46 -28.92 -1.26
N PHE A 243 4.31 -28.24 -1.24
CA PHE A 243 3.13 -28.62 -0.47
C PHE A 243 2.57 -29.98 -0.93
N ALA A 244 2.50 -30.23 -2.24
CA ALA A 244 2.04 -31.51 -2.78
C ALA A 244 2.98 -32.66 -2.43
N ASP A 245 4.29 -32.46 -2.50
CA ASP A 245 5.29 -33.49 -2.16
C ASP A 245 5.38 -33.76 -0.65
N ALA A 246 5.26 -32.70 0.18
CA ALA A 246 5.20 -32.81 1.64
C ALA A 246 4.07 -33.71 2.18
N LYS A 247 3.07 -34.02 1.34
CA LYS A 247 1.91 -34.89 1.62
C LYS A 247 1.30 -34.59 3.01
N PRO A 248 0.90 -33.33 3.28
CA PRO A 248 0.31 -32.96 4.56
C PRO A 248 -0.95 -33.78 4.84
N SER A 249 -1.20 -34.05 6.12
CA SER A 249 -2.38 -34.80 6.55
C SER A 249 -3.63 -33.99 6.21
N ARG A 250 -4.34 -34.37 5.13
CA ARG A 250 -5.55 -33.66 4.65
C ARG A 250 -6.59 -33.46 5.75
N LYS A 251 -6.68 -34.39 6.71
CA LYS A 251 -7.56 -34.28 7.88
C LYS A 251 -7.10 -33.17 8.83
N GLU A 252 -5.82 -33.13 9.18
CA GLU A 252 -5.27 -32.08 10.06
C GLU A 252 -5.27 -30.71 9.41
N LEU A 253 -5.05 -30.63 8.08
CA LEU A 253 -5.14 -29.37 7.33
C LEU A 253 -6.56 -28.78 7.41
N ILE A 254 -7.59 -29.58 7.09
CA ILE A 254 -8.98 -29.14 7.13
C ILE A 254 -9.41 -28.80 8.57
N VAL A 255 -9.00 -29.61 9.56
CA VAL A 255 -9.26 -29.31 10.98
C VAL A 255 -8.55 -28.03 11.43
N GLY A 256 -7.29 -27.82 11.02
CA GLY A 256 -6.52 -26.63 11.33
C GLY A 256 -7.07 -25.35 10.70
N LEU A 257 -7.68 -25.46 9.52
CA LEU A 257 -8.31 -24.36 8.79
C LEU A 257 -9.71 -24.00 9.31
N LEU A 258 -10.48 -24.98 9.81
CA LEU A 258 -11.88 -24.78 10.23
C LEU A 258 -12.10 -24.70 11.75
N VAL A 259 -11.25 -25.34 12.56
CA VAL A 259 -11.46 -25.47 14.01
C VAL A 259 -10.51 -24.52 14.74
N PRO A 260 -11.01 -23.46 15.40
CA PRO A 260 -10.16 -22.57 16.15
C PRO A 260 -9.54 -23.31 17.34
N ARG A 261 -8.20 -23.43 17.33
CA ARG A 261 -7.40 -24.03 18.39
C ARG A 261 -6.30 -23.07 18.80
N LEU A 262 -6.38 -22.57 20.03
CA LEU A 262 -5.36 -21.73 20.65
C LEU A 262 -4.84 -22.42 21.90
N SER A 263 -3.53 -22.40 22.09
CA SER A 263 -2.85 -22.86 23.30
C SER A 263 -2.03 -21.69 23.86
N SER A 264 -1.76 -21.66 25.16
CA SER A 264 -0.99 -20.57 25.76
C SER A 264 0.39 -20.36 25.12
N ARG A 265 1.00 -21.42 24.57
CA ARG A 265 2.29 -21.35 23.87
C ARG A 265 2.19 -20.74 22.47
N THR A 266 1.02 -20.81 21.82
CA THR A 266 0.81 -20.34 20.44
C THR A 266 0.19 -18.95 20.35
N ILE A 267 -0.09 -18.28 21.48
CA ILE A 267 -0.70 -16.93 21.49
C ILE A 267 0.23 -15.91 20.83
N ARG A 268 1.54 -15.95 21.06
CA ARG A 268 2.47 -14.96 20.48
C ARG A 268 2.48 -15.05 18.95
N GLN A 269 2.55 -16.27 18.41
CA GLN A 269 2.50 -16.52 16.96
C GLN A 269 1.13 -16.18 16.38
N ALA A 270 0.04 -16.47 17.10
CA ALA A 270 -1.31 -16.08 16.69
C ALA A 270 -1.45 -14.57 16.53
N VAL A 271 -0.91 -13.82 17.49
CA VAL A 271 -0.91 -12.35 17.47
C VAL A 271 -0.02 -11.82 16.33
N GLY A 272 1.16 -12.42 16.11
CA GLY A 272 2.04 -12.11 14.98
C GLY A 272 1.36 -12.28 13.61
N VAL A 273 0.70 -13.43 13.36
CA VAL A 273 -0.03 -13.70 12.11
C VAL A 273 -1.11 -12.64 11.83
N VAL A 274 -1.82 -12.18 12.87
CA VAL A 274 -2.83 -11.11 12.70
C VAL A 274 -2.20 -9.74 12.47
N GLY A 275 -1.06 -9.46 13.10
CA GLY A 275 -0.31 -8.21 12.94
C GLY A 275 0.29 -8.05 11.54
N CYS A 276 1.03 -9.05 11.05
CA CYS A 276 1.71 -8.98 9.74
C CYS A 276 0.72 -8.80 8.57
N VAL A 277 -0.43 -9.47 8.63
CA VAL A 277 -1.44 -9.48 7.55
C VAL A 277 -2.18 -8.13 7.41
N ILE A 278 -2.13 -7.23 8.40
CA ILE A 278 -2.83 -5.93 8.37
C ILE A 278 -1.82 -4.79 8.42
N MET A 279 -1.14 -4.57 7.29
CA MET A 279 -0.19 -3.47 7.13
C MET A 279 -0.88 -2.09 6.99
N PRO A 280 -0.54 -1.08 7.81
CA PRO A 280 -1.18 0.24 7.77
C PRO A 280 -0.95 1.00 6.46
N HIS A 281 0.27 0.98 5.92
CA HIS A 281 0.63 1.72 4.70
C HIS A 281 -0.13 1.21 3.47
N ASN A 282 -0.46 -0.09 3.41
CA ASN A 282 -1.28 -0.67 2.33
C ASN A 282 -2.70 -0.12 2.31
N VAL A 283 -3.24 0.28 3.46
CA VAL A 283 -4.56 0.92 3.53
C VAL A 283 -4.55 2.28 2.82
N PHE A 284 -3.49 3.07 2.97
CA PHE A 284 -3.31 4.32 2.23
C PHE A 284 -3.06 4.05 0.74
N LEU A 285 -2.11 3.15 0.43
CA LEU A 285 -1.72 2.79 -0.93
C LEU A 285 -2.92 2.36 -1.78
N HIS A 286 -3.74 1.43 -1.29
CA HIS A 286 -4.83 0.88 -2.10
C HIS A 286 -5.89 1.93 -2.46
N SER A 287 -6.22 2.84 -1.53
CA SER A 287 -7.15 3.97 -1.78
C SER A 287 -6.66 4.95 -2.86
N ALA A 288 -5.35 4.94 -3.14
CA ALA A 288 -4.74 5.75 -4.19
C ALA A 288 -4.54 4.96 -5.49
N LEU A 289 -4.11 3.69 -5.43
CA LEU A 289 -3.92 2.84 -6.62
C LEU A 289 -5.20 2.65 -7.43
N VAL A 290 -6.37 2.60 -6.79
CA VAL A 290 -7.67 2.54 -7.50
C VAL A 290 -7.96 3.79 -8.35
N GLN A 291 -7.34 4.93 -8.06
CA GLN A 291 -7.49 6.17 -8.86
C GLN A 291 -6.57 6.23 -10.09
N SER A 292 -5.72 5.21 -10.29
CA SER A 292 -4.94 5.04 -11.52
C SER A 292 -5.82 4.79 -12.75
N ARG A 293 -7.08 4.37 -12.53
CA ARG A 293 -8.10 4.25 -13.58
C ARG A 293 -8.98 5.50 -13.54
N LYS A 294 -9.21 6.11 -14.71
CA LYS A 294 -10.06 7.31 -14.80
C LYS A 294 -11.53 6.90 -14.65
N ILE A 295 -12.12 7.23 -13.50
CA ILE A 295 -13.52 7.00 -13.14
C ILE A 295 -14.13 8.37 -12.82
N ASP A 296 -15.35 8.61 -13.27
CA ASP A 296 -16.09 9.84 -13.00
C ASP A 296 -16.91 9.66 -11.69
N PRO A 297 -16.59 10.35 -10.58
CA PRO A 297 -17.26 10.16 -9.30
C PRO A 297 -18.72 10.65 -9.31
N ASP A 298 -19.08 11.58 -10.22
CA ASP A 298 -20.45 12.08 -10.35
C ASP A 298 -21.38 11.03 -11.00
N LYS A 299 -20.82 10.11 -11.80
CA LYS A 299 -21.56 9.08 -12.53
C LYS A 299 -21.71 7.81 -11.70
N LYS A 300 -22.83 7.72 -10.99
CA LYS A 300 -23.10 6.63 -10.03
C LYS A 300 -22.92 5.21 -10.60
N ASP A 301 -23.34 4.97 -11.83
CA ASP A 301 -23.23 3.66 -12.46
C ASP A 301 -21.76 3.27 -12.76
N GLN A 302 -20.90 4.24 -13.08
CA GLN A 302 -19.47 4.00 -13.28
C GLN A 302 -18.77 3.67 -11.96
N VAL A 303 -19.14 4.37 -10.88
CA VAL A 303 -18.65 4.09 -9.52
C VAL A 303 -19.08 2.68 -9.09
N LEU A 304 -20.35 2.30 -9.25
CA LEU A 304 -20.83 0.94 -8.92
C LEU A 304 -20.14 -0.14 -9.77
N GLU A 305 -19.95 0.10 -11.08
CA GLU A 305 -19.24 -0.82 -11.97
C GLU A 305 -17.79 -1.00 -11.52
N ALA A 306 -17.06 0.08 -11.26
CA ALA A 306 -15.68 0.05 -10.79
C ALA A 306 -15.53 -0.65 -9.44
N LEU A 307 -16.41 -0.36 -8.47
CA LEU A 307 -16.42 -1.02 -7.16
C LEU A 307 -16.59 -2.54 -7.28
N ASN A 308 -17.43 -3.02 -8.21
CA ASN A 308 -17.59 -4.44 -8.47
C ASN A 308 -16.33 -5.07 -9.07
N TYR A 309 -15.70 -4.44 -10.08
CA TYR A 309 -14.45 -4.95 -10.65
C TYR A 309 -13.30 -4.97 -9.64
N TYR A 310 -13.10 -3.90 -8.87
CA TYR A 310 -12.08 -3.86 -7.81
C TYR A 310 -12.36 -4.87 -6.70
N SER A 311 -13.64 -5.14 -6.38
CA SER A 311 -13.99 -6.17 -5.41
C SER A 311 -13.61 -7.57 -5.91
N ILE A 312 -13.85 -7.87 -7.19
CA ILE A 312 -13.48 -9.16 -7.79
C ILE A 312 -11.95 -9.28 -7.88
N GLU A 313 -11.27 -8.24 -8.36
CA GLU A 313 -9.81 -8.20 -8.51
C GLU A 313 -9.11 -8.39 -7.15
N SER A 314 -9.45 -7.57 -6.16
CA SER A 314 -8.83 -7.63 -4.83
C SER A 314 -9.08 -8.97 -4.14
N SER A 315 -10.28 -9.53 -4.29
CA SER A 315 -10.60 -10.85 -3.73
C SER A 315 -9.81 -11.96 -4.40
N ALA A 316 -9.64 -11.92 -5.73
CA ALA A 316 -8.84 -12.90 -6.45
C ALA A 316 -7.35 -12.78 -6.09
N ALA A 317 -6.81 -11.56 -6.01
CA ALA A 317 -5.42 -11.30 -5.65
C ALA A 317 -5.09 -11.77 -4.23
N LEU A 318 -5.88 -11.37 -3.22
CA LEU A 318 -5.67 -11.82 -1.83
C LEU A 318 -5.94 -13.32 -1.65
N PHE A 319 -6.82 -13.93 -2.44
CA PHE A 319 -7.00 -15.38 -2.43
C PHE A 319 -5.76 -16.12 -2.96
N VAL A 320 -5.09 -15.59 -3.99
CA VAL A 320 -3.80 -16.13 -4.45
C VAL A 320 -2.73 -15.97 -3.37
N SER A 321 -2.60 -14.79 -2.73
CA SER A 321 -1.64 -14.60 -1.63
C SER A 321 -1.92 -15.54 -0.45
N PHE A 322 -3.20 -15.70 -0.07
CA PHE A 322 -3.62 -16.66 0.96
C PHE A 322 -3.20 -18.10 0.62
N LEU A 323 -3.37 -18.55 -0.64
CA LEU A 323 -2.95 -19.89 -1.04
C LEU A 323 -1.44 -20.09 -0.95
N ILE A 324 -0.64 -19.07 -1.27
CA ILE A 324 0.82 -19.10 -1.13
C ILE A 324 1.20 -19.21 0.34
N ASN A 325 0.65 -18.34 1.20
CA ASN A 325 0.95 -18.34 2.64
C ASN A 325 0.50 -19.64 3.31
N LEU A 326 -0.68 -20.15 2.95
CA LEU A 326 -1.16 -21.48 3.37
C LEU A 326 -0.17 -22.61 2.99
N CYS A 327 0.40 -22.56 1.77
CA CYS A 327 1.40 -23.54 1.34
C CYS A 327 2.69 -23.41 2.16
N VAL A 328 3.23 -22.20 2.32
CA VAL A 328 4.43 -21.90 3.13
C VAL A 328 4.23 -22.39 4.57
N THR A 329 3.21 -21.90 5.28
CA THR A 329 2.90 -22.29 6.66
C THR A 329 2.75 -23.80 6.81
N THR A 330 2.09 -24.48 5.86
CA THR A 330 1.89 -25.94 5.91
C THR A 330 3.20 -26.72 5.71
N VAL A 331 4.07 -26.29 4.80
CA VAL A 331 5.38 -26.93 4.54
C VAL A 331 6.27 -26.83 5.77
N PHE A 332 6.38 -25.64 6.38
CA PHE A 332 7.17 -25.45 7.60
C PHE A 332 6.54 -26.10 8.83
N ALA A 333 5.21 -26.11 8.96
CA ALA A 333 4.51 -26.90 9.98
C ALA A 333 4.82 -28.40 9.86
N LYS A 334 4.80 -28.96 8.65
CA LYS A 334 5.14 -30.38 8.45
C LYS A 334 6.62 -30.68 8.72
N GLY A 335 7.49 -29.69 8.52
CA GLY A 335 8.93 -29.83 8.67
C GLY A 335 9.45 -29.69 10.10
N PHE A 336 8.91 -28.74 10.86
CA PHE A 336 9.49 -28.29 12.14
C PHE A 336 8.58 -28.45 13.35
N SER A 337 7.29 -28.74 13.20
CA SER A 337 6.37 -28.81 14.35
C SER A 337 6.81 -29.89 15.36
N GLY A 338 7.06 -29.47 16.60
CA GLY A 338 7.58 -30.31 17.68
C GLY A 338 9.11 -30.42 17.75
N SER A 339 9.86 -29.82 16.81
CA SER A 339 11.32 -29.71 16.86
C SER A 339 11.78 -28.59 17.79
N LYS A 340 13.03 -28.62 18.25
CA LYS A 340 13.65 -27.50 19.01
C LYS A 340 14.09 -26.36 18.08
N GLN A 341 14.31 -26.68 16.80
CA GLN A 341 14.71 -25.76 15.75
C GLN A 341 13.59 -24.78 15.35
N ALA A 342 12.33 -25.12 15.65
CA ALA A 342 11.17 -24.27 15.36
C ALA A 342 11.24 -22.88 16.03
N GLU A 343 11.92 -22.74 17.16
CA GLU A 343 12.03 -21.46 17.89
C GLU A 343 13.09 -20.51 17.29
N TYR A 344 13.89 -20.97 16.30
CA TYR A 344 14.97 -20.22 15.65
C TYR A 344 14.88 -20.26 14.11
N ILE A 345 13.67 -20.48 13.58
CA ILE A 345 13.47 -20.51 12.13
C ILE A 345 13.31 -19.07 11.60
N GLY A 346 14.14 -18.73 10.63
CA GLY A 346 14.12 -17.45 9.91
C GLY A 346 14.41 -17.68 8.43
N LEU A 347 14.38 -16.62 7.62
CA LEU A 347 14.44 -16.70 6.16
C LEU A 347 15.68 -17.44 5.62
N VAL A 348 16.83 -17.33 6.29
CA VAL A 348 18.07 -18.05 5.92
C VAL A 348 17.93 -19.56 6.14
N ASN A 349 17.59 -19.95 7.38
CA ASN A 349 17.48 -21.36 7.80
C ASN A 349 16.32 -22.07 7.08
N ALA A 350 15.25 -21.34 6.77
CA ALA A 350 14.17 -21.80 5.91
C ALA A 350 14.68 -22.22 4.51
N GLY A 351 15.49 -21.39 3.86
CA GLY A 351 16.05 -21.70 2.54
C GLY A 351 16.96 -22.94 2.54
N GLN A 352 17.83 -23.04 3.55
CA GLN A 352 18.72 -24.20 3.71
C GLN A 352 17.93 -25.50 3.90
N TYR A 353 16.88 -25.48 4.72
CA TYR A 353 16.00 -26.63 4.95
C TYR A 353 15.28 -27.08 3.68
N LEU A 354 14.76 -26.14 2.88
CA LEU A 354 14.07 -26.47 1.64
C LEU A 354 15.03 -27.14 0.63
N GLU A 355 16.29 -26.69 0.58
CA GLU A 355 17.33 -27.31 -0.27
C GLU A 355 17.73 -28.70 0.24
N GLU A 356 17.98 -28.88 1.54
CA GLU A 356 18.35 -30.20 2.11
C GLU A 356 17.28 -31.26 1.84
N LYS A 357 16.00 -30.87 1.98
CA LYS A 357 14.88 -31.80 1.90
C LYS A 357 14.34 -32.03 0.49
N TYR A 358 14.34 -31.00 -0.36
CA TYR A 358 13.70 -31.05 -1.68
C TYR A 358 14.66 -30.75 -2.85
N GLY A 359 15.88 -30.26 -2.58
CA GLY A 359 16.86 -29.80 -3.58
C GLY A 359 17.53 -30.88 -4.44
N GLY A 360 17.07 -32.14 -4.38
CA GLY A 360 17.52 -33.23 -5.26
C GLY A 360 16.88 -33.24 -6.66
N GLY A 361 16.10 -32.22 -7.02
CA GLY A 361 15.31 -32.15 -8.25
C GLY A 361 15.99 -31.43 -9.43
N LEU A 362 15.18 -31.15 -10.46
CA LEU A 362 15.59 -30.44 -11.69
C LEU A 362 15.94 -28.96 -11.48
N PHE A 363 15.50 -28.37 -10.37
CA PHE A 363 15.75 -26.97 -10.02
C PHE A 363 16.26 -26.90 -8.57
N PRO A 364 17.34 -26.16 -8.29
CA PRO A 364 17.84 -25.98 -6.93
C PRO A 364 16.94 -24.98 -6.19
N ILE A 365 16.24 -25.46 -5.16
CA ILE A 365 15.14 -24.76 -4.50
C ILE A 365 15.66 -23.60 -3.65
N LEU A 366 16.90 -23.68 -3.18
CA LEU A 366 17.60 -22.55 -2.56
C LEU A 366 17.58 -21.30 -3.44
N TYR A 367 17.73 -21.45 -4.76
CA TYR A 367 17.72 -20.33 -5.71
C TYR A 367 16.30 -19.87 -6.03
N ILE A 368 15.32 -20.78 -6.07
CA ILE A 368 13.91 -20.40 -6.19
C ILE A 368 13.48 -19.55 -4.99
N TRP A 369 13.85 -19.96 -3.78
CA TRP A 369 13.61 -19.22 -2.55
C TRP A 369 14.34 -17.87 -2.54
N GLY A 370 15.64 -17.85 -2.86
CA GLY A 370 16.42 -16.62 -2.94
C GLY A 370 15.88 -15.63 -4.00
N ILE A 371 15.53 -16.10 -5.20
CA ILE A 371 14.93 -15.25 -6.25
C ILE A 371 13.52 -14.79 -5.82
N GLY A 372 12.73 -15.65 -5.18
CA GLY A 372 11.41 -15.32 -4.65
C GLY A 372 11.47 -14.22 -3.59
N LEU A 373 12.36 -14.34 -2.60
CA LEU A 373 12.58 -13.32 -1.58
C LEU A 373 13.10 -12.00 -2.16
N LEU A 374 14.03 -12.05 -3.12
CA LEU A 374 14.53 -10.85 -3.78
C LEU A 374 13.42 -10.17 -4.60
N ALA A 375 12.57 -10.94 -5.27
CA ALA A 375 11.41 -10.45 -6.00
C ALA A 375 10.35 -9.82 -5.07
N ALA A 376 10.06 -10.47 -3.94
CA ALA A 376 9.13 -9.97 -2.93
C ALA A 376 9.62 -8.65 -2.33
N GLY A 377 10.87 -8.59 -1.86
CA GLY A 377 11.46 -7.37 -1.30
C GLY A 377 11.53 -6.23 -2.31
N THR A 378 12.07 -6.47 -3.52
CA THR A 378 12.14 -5.43 -4.57
C THR A 378 10.77 -4.94 -5.03
N SER A 379 9.74 -5.79 -5.06
CA SER A 379 8.38 -5.36 -5.38
C SER A 379 7.74 -4.56 -4.26
N SER A 380 7.95 -4.98 -3.00
CA SER A 380 7.44 -4.27 -1.84
C SER A 380 8.01 -2.84 -1.75
N THR A 381 9.28 -2.64 -2.11
CA THR A 381 9.93 -1.31 -2.14
C THR A 381 9.25 -0.33 -3.09
N ILE A 382 8.65 -0.84 -4.17
CA ILE A 382 7.86 -0.05 -5.11
C ILE A 382 6.53 0.36 -4.46
N THR A 383 5.85 -0.59 -3.83
CA THR A 383 4.62 -0.30 -3.08
C THR A 383 4.85 0.68 -1.94
N GLY A 384 5.99 0.57 -1.22
CA GLY A 384 6.42 1.52 -0.20
C GLY A 384 6.72 2.91 -0.79
N THR A 385 7.45 2.98 -1.90
CA THR A 385 7.75 4.25 -2.59
C THR A 385 6.47 4.97 -3.02
N TYR A 386 5.50 4.25 -3.60
CA TYR A 386 4.19 4.83 -3.95
C TYR A 386 3.37 5.21 -2.72
N ALA A 387 3.29 4.34 -1.70
CA ALA A 387 2.58 4.62 -0.45
C ALA A 387 3.13 5.90 0.19
N GLY A 388 4.45 6.04 0.27
CA GLY A 388 5.12 7.23 0.78
C GLY A 388 4.86 8.50 -0.03
N GLN A 389 4.70 8.42 -1.35
CA GLN A 389 4.33 9.58 -2.16
C GLN A 389 2.88 10.00 -1.89
N PHE A 390 1.94 9.05 -1.79
CA PHE A 390 0.53 9.36 -1.47
C PHE A 390 0.35 9.84 -0.02
N ILE A 391 1.09 9.27 0.95
CA ILE A 391 1.09 9.73 2.35
C ILE A 391 1.60 11.18 2.42
N MET A 392 2.78 11.48 1.87
CA MET A 392 3.39 12.81 1.95
C MET A 392 2.62 13.87 1.13
N GLY A 393 2.20 13.52 -0.10
CA GLY A 393 1.39 14.39 -0.95
C GLY A 393 -0.01 14.63 -0.39
N GLY A 394 -0.65 13.60 0.17
CA GLY A 394 -1.98 13.73 0.79
C GLY A 394 -1.94 14.56 2.07
N PHE A 395 -1.11 14.16 3.04
CA PHE A 395 -1.07 14.80 4.36
C PHE A 395 -0.38 16.18 4.36
N LEU A 396 0.71 16.37 3.62
CA LEU A 396 1.50 17.61 3.68
C LEU A 396 1.40 18.49 2.42
N ASN A 397 0.77 17.98 1.34
CA ASN A 397 0.80 18.61 0.01
C ASN A 397 2.23 18.85 -0.53
N LEU A 398 3.20 18.06 -0.06
CA LEU A 398 4.59 18.12 -0.50
C LEU A 398 4.83 17.12 -1.63
N ARG A 399 5.25 17.63 -2.78
CA ARG A 399 5.64 16.84 -3.96
C ARG A 399 7.17 16.78 -4.02
N LEU A 400 7.74 15.60 -3.79
CA LEU A 400 9.16 15.33 -4.02
C LEU A 400 9.30 14.38 -5.20
N LYS A 401 10.33 14.60 -6.04
CA LYS A 401 10.71 13.70 -7.13
C LYS A 401 10.86 12.26 -6.62
N LYS A 402 10.32 11.28 -7.37
CA LYS A 402 10.21 9.88 -6.94
C LYS A 402 11.55 9.31 -6.45
N SER A 403 12.60 9.55 -7.22
CA SER A 403 13.99 9.16 -6.92
C SER A 403 14.50 9.72 -5.59
N LEU A 404 14.22 10.99 -5.30
CA LEU A 404 14.65 11.63 -4.06
C LEU A 404 13.88 11.06 -2.86
N ARG A 405 12.57 10.86 -3.01
CA ARG A 405 11.72 10.26 -1.98
C ARG A 405 12.17 8.85 -1.62
N ALA A 406 12.36 7.98 -2.62
CA ALA A 406 12.84 6.61 -2.44
C ALA A 406 14.24 6.60 -1.79
N LEU A 407 15.16 7.45 -2.24
CA LEU A 407 16.50 7.54 -1.65
C LEU A 407 16.46 7.97 -0.18
N ILE A 408 15.58 8.89 0.21
CA ILE A 408 15.41 9.33 1.61
C ILE A 408 14.88 8.17 2.47
N THR A 409 13.76 7.54 2.11
CA THR A 409 13.19 6.44 2.91
C THR A 409 14.14 5.27 3.01
N ARG A 410 14.75 4.87 1.88
CA ARG A 410 15.73 3.78 1.82
C ARG A 410 16.98 4.08 2.64
N SER A 411 17.44 5.33 2.69
CA SER A 411 18.54 5.73 3.58
C SER A 411 18.15 5.60 5.06
N CYS A 412 16.92 6.01 5.42
CA CYS A 412 16.38 5.83 6.77
C CYS A 412 16.21 4.36 7.18
N ALA A 413 15.93 3.46 6.23
CA ALA A 413 15.85 2.01 6.47
C ALA A 413 17.23 1.33 6.52
N ILE A 414 18.15 1.70 5.63
CA ILE A 414 19.48 1.09 5.52
C ILE A 414 20.36 1.41 6.73
N VAL A 415 20.36 2.64 7.24
CA VAL A 415 21.21 3.04 8.39
C VAL A 415 21.01 2.14 9.63
N PRO A 416 19.80 1.96 10.19
CA PRO A 416 19.61 1.08 11.35
C PRO A 416 19.94 -0.38 11.01
N THR A 417 19.62 -0.84 9.79
CA THR A 417 19.92 -2.22 9.35
C THR A 417 21.43 -2.49 9.30
N ILE A 418 22.22 -1.56 8.76
CA ILE A 418 23.69 -1.66 8.74
C ILE A 418 24.26 -1.60 10.16
N ILE A 419 23.74 -0.72 11.02
CA ILE A 419 24.17 -0.65 12.43
C ILE A 419 23.95 -2.00 13.11
N VAL A 420 22.77 -2.61 12.97
CA VAL A 420 22.50 -3.93 13.55
C VAL A 420 23.41 -5.01 12.94
N ALA A 421 23.57 -5.03 11.62
CA ALA A 421 24.42 -6.00 10.93
C ALA A 421 25.93 -5.92 11.29
N LEU A 422 26.43 -4.72 11.63
CA LEU A 422 27.82 -4.49 12.02
C LEU A 422 28.05 -4.66 13.54
N VAL A 423 27.16 -4.15 14.38
CA VAL A 423 27.30 -4.19 15.85
C VAL A 423 27.06 -5.60 16.38
N PHE A 424 26.03 -6.31 15.90
CA PHE A 424 25.65 -7.65 16.36
C PHE A 424 26.29 -8.80 15.54
N ASN A 425 27.51 -8.52 15.08
CA ASN A 425 28.54 -9.42 14.56
C ASN A 425 28.11 -10.88 14.30
N LYS A 426 27.66 -11.17 13.07
CA LYS A 426 27.38 -12.50 12.51
C LYS A 426 26.33 -13.38 13.21
N SER A 427 25.49 -12.84 14.11
CA SER A 427 24.39 -13.61 14.70
C SER A 427 23.07 -13.38 13.95
N GLU A 428 22.54 -14.41 13.28
CA GLU A 428 21.24 -14.37 12.59
C GLU A 428 20.12 -13.94 13.55
N SER A 429 20.18 -14.43 14.80
CA SER A 429 19.26 -14.10 15.89
C SER A 429 19.06 -12.60 16.18
N SER A 430 20.03 -11.75 15.82
CA SER A 430 19.90 -10.30 16.06
C SER A 430 19.05 -9.60 14.98
N LEU A 431 18.90 -10.21 13.81
CA LEU A 431 17.94 -9.78 12.78
C LEU A 431 16.53 -10.25 13.14
N ASP A 432 16.41 -11.49 13.63
CA ASP A 432 15.12 -12.05 14.08
C ASP A 432 14.52 -11.16 15.20
N ILE A 433 15.36 -10.67 16.13
CA ILE A 433 14.96 -9.68 17.14
C ILE A 433 14.53 -8.37 16.46
N LEU A 434 15.32 -7.81 15.53
CA LEU A 434 14.94 -6.58 14.82
C LEU A 434 13.59 -6.73 14.10
N ASN A 435 13.32 -7.88 13.47
CA ASN A 435 12.04 -8.21 12.84
C ASN A 435 10.89 -8.28 13.86
N GLU A 436 11.09 -8.88 15.03
CA GLU A 436 10.08 -8.89 16.11
C GLU A 436 9.75 -7.44 16.57
N TRP A 437 10.76 -6.58 16.72
CA TRP A 437 10.57 -5.17 17.06
C TRP A 437 9.85 -4.38 15.95
N LEU A 438 10.11 -4.68 14.68
CA LEU A 438 9.41 -4.07 13.54
C LEU A 438 7.96 -4.53 13.46
N ASN A 439 7.67 -5.79 13.78
CA ASN A 439 6.28 -6.28 13.88
C ASN A 439 5.54 -5.59 15.04
N VAL A 440 6.18 -5.35 16.19
CA VAL A 440 5.62 -4.52 17.27
C VAL A 440 5.41 -3.06 16.80
N LEU A 441 6.33 -2.50 16.02
CA LEU A 441 6.16 -1.18 15.43
C LEU A 441 4.93 -1.13 14.50
N GLN A 442 4.76 -2.08 13.57
CA GLN A 442 3.55 -2.14 12.73
C GLN A 442 2.28 -2.28 13.56
N SER A 443 2.31 -3.10 14.62
CA SER A 443 1.19 -3.30 15.55
C SER A 443 0.72 -2.00 16.21
N ILE A 444 1.66 -1.11 16.59
CA ILE A 444 1.37 0.24 17.10
C ILE A 444 0.63 1.09 16.07
N GLN A 445 0.94 0.91 14.78
CA GLN A 445 0.52 1.82 13.72
C GLN A 445 -0.88 1.53 13.15
N ILE A 446 -1.41 0.32 13.33
CA ILE A 446 -2.71 -0.12 12.81
C ILE A 446 -3.88 0.83 13.13
N PRO A 447 -4.09 1.32 14.38
CA PRO A 447 -5.22 2.19 14.69
C PRO A 447 -5.26 3.49 13.87
N PHE A 448 -4.09 4.06 13.55
CA PHE A 448 -4.01 5.34 12.82
C PHE A 448 -4.39 5.21 11.34
N ALA A 449 -4.36 4.01 10.77
CA ALA A 449 -4.91 3.75 9.43
C ALA A 449 -6.38 3.32 9.49
N LEU A 450 -6.74 2.42 10.41
CA LEU A 450 -8.08 1.83 10.46
C LEU A 450 -9.15 2.81 10.98
N ILE A 451 -8.87 3.59 12.04
CA ILE A 451 -9.88 4.47 12.62
C ILE A 451 -10.29 5.59 11.64
N PRO A 452 -9.37 6.30 10.96
CA PRO A 452 -9.76 7.25 9.93
C PRO A 452 -10.49 6.59 8.76
N LEU A 453 -10.02 5.44 8.26
CA LEU A 453 -10.71 4.70 7.19
C LEU A 453 -12.18 4.42 7.54
N LEU A 454 -12.43 3.80 8.71
CA LEU A 454 -13.79 3.44 9.13
C LEU A 454 -14.66 4.66 9.36
N THR A 455 -14.08 5.75 9.87
CA THR A 455 -14.78 7.02 10.08
C THR A 455 -15.24 7.63 8.75
N LEU A 456 -14.31 7.78 7.81
CA LEU A 456 -14.54 8.45 6.53
C LEU A 456 -15.49 7.66 5.62
N VAL A 457 -15.33 6.32 5.56
CA VAL A 457 -16.22 5.43 4.79
C VAL A 457 -17.65 5.36 5.37
N SER A 458 -17.83 5.74 6.64
CA SER A 458 -19.15 5.85 7.28
C SER A 458 -19.78 7.25 7.15
N LYS A 459 -19.02 8.27 6.71
CA LYS A 459 -19.46 9.66 6.68
C LYS A 459 -20.29 9.96 5.42
N GLU A 460 -21.57 10.28 5.62
CA GLU A 460 -22.53 10.53 4.54
C GLU A 460 -22.18 11.75 3.68
N GLN A 461 -21.58 12.78 4.28
CA GLN A 461 -21.13 13.99 3.58
C GLN A 461 -20.00 13.71 2.56
N LEU A 462 -19.19 12.67 2.77
CA LEU A 462 -18.09 12.30 1.87
C LEU A 462 -18.51 11.21 0.89
N MET A 463 -19.15 10.15 1.40
CA MET A 463 -19.49 8.97 0.60
C MET A 463 -20.80 9.12 -0.18
N GLY A 464 -21.66 10.06 0.19
CA GLY A 464 -22.97 10.27 -0.42
C GLY A 464 -23.78 8.97 -0.54
N ALA A 465 -24.16 8.63 -1.77
CA ALA A 465 -24.91 7.40 -2.08
C ALA A 465 -24.11 6.10 -1.88
N PHE A 466 -22.79 6.17 -1.67
CA PHE A 466 -21.88 5.03 -1.50
C PHE A 466 -21.48 4.75 -0.05
N LYS A 467 -22.11 5.43 0.91
CA LYS A 467 -21.96 5.17 2.35
C LYS A 467 -22.22 3.70 2.66
N ILE A 468 -21.40 3.12 3.53
CA ILE A 468 -21.58 1.72 3.92
C ILE A 468 -22.86 1.51 4.72
N GLY A 469 -23.55 0.39 4.46
CA GLY A 469 -24.71 -0.01 5.25
C GLY A 469 -24.33 -0.37 6.69
N PRO A 470 -25.24 -0.20 7.66
CA PRO A 470 -24.93 -0.33 9.09
C PRO A 470 -24.51 -1.75 9.51
N LEU A 471 -24.85 -2.77 8.73
CA LEU A 471 -24.35 -4.14 8.94
C LEU A 471 -22.85 -4.24 8.63
N LEU A 472 -22.40 -3.65 7.52
CA LEU A 472 -21.00 -3.65 7.11
C LEU A 472 -20.16 -2.74 8.00
N GLY A 473 -20.70 -1.58 8.40
CA GLY A 473 -20.08 -0.69 9.39
C GLY A 473 -19.80 -1.42 10.71
N ARG A 474 -20.82 -2.09 11.28
CA ARG A 474 -20.64 -2.91 12.50
C ARG A 474 -19.62 -4.03 12.32
N ALA A 475 -19.65 -4.75 11.19
CA ALA A 475 -18.68 -5.81 10.92
C ALA A 475 -17.24 -5.26 10.87
N ALA A 476 -17.04 -4.14 10.17
CA ALA A 476 -15.74 -3.50 10.01
C ALA A 476 -15.20 -2.92 11.34
N TRP A 477 -16.04 -2.26 12.14
CA TRP A 477 -15.68 -1.81 13.50
C TRP A 477 -15.39 -2.98 14.45
N THR A 478 -16.12 -4.10 14.33
CA THR A 478 -15.84 -5.32 15.12
C THR A 478 -14.48 -5.92 14.75
N VAL A 479 -14.16 -5.97 13.45
CA VAL A 479 -12.86 -6.44 12.93
C VAL A 479 -11.74 -5.52 13.40
N ALA A 480 -11.86 -4.20 13.24
CA ALA A 480 -10.84 -3.26 13.72
C ALA A 480 -10.67 -3.33 15.24
N GLY A 481 -11.77 -3.42 16.00
CA GLY A 481 -11.72 -3.61 17.45
C GLY A 481 -10.97 -4.87 17.86
N LEU A 482 -11.25 -6.01 17.22
CA LEU A 482 -10.56 -7.28 17.45
C LEU A 482 -9.06 -7.16 17.15
N VAL A 483 -8.70 -6.58 16.00
CA VAL A 483 -7.30 -6.39 15.59
C VAL A 483 -6.58 -5.45 16.56
N MET A 484 -7.19 -4.34 16.98
CA MET A 484 -6.60 -3.41 17.95
C MET A 484 -6.39 -4.06 19.32
N VAL A 485 -7.31 -4.91 19.78
CA VAL A 485 -7.15 -5.65 21.06
C VAL A 485 -6.03 -6.70 20.97
N ILE A 486 -5.95 -7.44 19.86
CA ILE A 486 -4.90 -8.44 19.61
C ILE A 486 -3.51 -7.79 19.59
N ASN A 487 -3.37 -6.67 18.87
CA ASN A 487 -2.12 -5.92 18.82
C ASN A 487 -1.78 -5.21 20.14
N GLY A 488 -2.80 -4.74 20.87
CA GLY A 488 -2.64 -4.20 22.22
C GLY A 488 -2.10 -5.23 23.23
N TYR A 489 -2.44 -6.52 23.06
CA TYR A 489 -1.85 -7.60 23.86
C TYR A 489 -0.36 -7.81 23.53
N LEU A 490 0.04 -7.76 22.25
CA LEU A 490 1.46 -7.84 21.87
C LEU A 490 2.26 -6.73 22.54
N LEU A 491 1.76 -5.50 22.39
CA LEU A 491 2.35 -4.28 22.92
C LEU A 491 2.49 -4.34 24.44
N LEU A 492 1.45 -4.79 25.16
CA LEU A 492 1.51 -4.95 26.61
C LEU A 492 2.54 -6.00 27.02
N HIS A 493 2.56 -7.17 26.37
CA HIS A 493 3.54 -8.22 26.67
C HIS A 493 4.97 -7.73 26.40
N PHE A 494 5.21 -7.08 25.27
CA PHE A 494 6.50 -6.53 24.87
C PHE A 494 7.01 -5.49 25.89
N PHE A 495 6.15 -4.56 26.31
CA PHE A 495 6.53 -3.59 27.35
C PHE A 495 6.78 -4.26 28.71
N LEU A 496 6.02 -5.31 29.08
CA LEU A 496 6.27 -6.04 30.33
C LEU A 496 7.58 -6.85 30.31
N SER A 497 8.07 -7.30 29.15
CA SER A 497 9.34 -8.04 29.06
C SER A 497 10.56 -7.11 28.96
N GLU A 498 10.46 -6.03 28.19
CA GLU A 498 11.63 -5.23 27.80
C GLU A 498 11.89 -4.05 28.75
N VAL A 499 10.84 -3.51 29.39
CA VAL A 499 10.93 -2.26 30.17
C VAL A 499 11.47 -2.52 31.58
N ASN A 500 12.78 -2.68 31.67
CA ASN A 500 13.51 -2.83 32.92
C ASN A 500 14.05 -1.47 33.41
N GLY A 501 13.46 -0.94 34.49
CA GLY A 501 13.95 0.25 35.20
C GLY A 501 12.93 1.38 35.30
N LEU A 502 12.96 2.11 36.42
CA LEU A 502 11.90 3.05 36.81
C LEU A 502 11.79 4.27 35.87
N LEU A 503 12.92 4.77 35.35
CA LEU A 503 12.94 5.90 34.41
C LEU A 503 12.36 5.51 33.04
N ILE A 504 12.84 4.40 32.45
CA ILE A 504 12.34 3.87 31.18
C ILE A 504 10.86 3.51 31.31
N GLY A 505 10.46 2.89 32.43
CA GLY A 505 9.06 2.64 32.78
C GLY A 505 8.19 3.89 32.78
N SER A 506 8.66 4.98 33.40
CA SER A 506 7.90 6.24 33.43
C SER A 506 7.77 6.87 32.04
N LEU A 507 8.82 6.84 31.23
CA LEU A 507 8.82 7.38 29.87
C LEU A 507 7.90 6.58 28.94
N VAL A 508 8.04 5.25 28.93
CA VAL A 508 7.20 4.35 28.13
C VAL A 508 5.75 4.47 28.56
N SER A 509 5.44 4.41 29.85
CA SER A 509 4.06 4.56 30.35
C SER A 509 3.44 5.91 29.97
N THR A 510 4.22 6.99 29.97
CA THR A 510 3.76 8.31 29.50
C THR A 510 3.49 8.28 28.00
N GLY A 511 4.40 7.71 27.20
CA GLY A 511 4.22 7.53 25.75
C GLY A 511 2.98 6.68 25.40
N THR A 512 2.76 5.57 26.11
CA THR A 512 1.56 4.73 25.97
C THR A 512 0.29 5.48 26.37
N ALA A 513 0.32 6.32 27.41
CA ALA A 513 -0.82 7.15 27.79
C ALA A 513 -1.16 8.20 26.71
N VAL A 514 -0.15 8.86 26.13
CA VAL A 514 -0.34 9.79 24.99
C VAL A 514 -0.87 9.05 23.75
N TYR A 515 -0.33 7.87 23.44
CA TYR A 515 -0.81 7.00 22.36
C TYR A 515 -2.30 6.64 22.53
N ILE A 516 -2.68 6.13 23.71
CA ILE A 516 -4.07 5.78 24.01
C ILE A 516 -4.97 7.03 23.94
N ALA A 517 -4.53 8.17 24.48
CA ALA A 517 -5.28 9.42 24.42
C ALA A 517 -5.54 9.88 22.97
N PHE A 518 -4.56 9.74 22.07
CA PHE A 518 -4.74 10.07 20.65
C PHE A 518 -5.66 9.07 19.94
N VAL A 519 -5.54 7.77 20.23
CA VAL A 519 -6.46 6.74 19.71
C VAL A 519 -7.91 7.04 20.17
N VAL A 520 -8.12 7.36 21.45
CA VAL A 520 -9.42 7.78 21.98
C VAL A 520 -9.92 9.06 21.32
N TYR A 521 -9.05 10.04 21.05
CA TYR A 521 -9.41 11.25 20.31
C TYR A 521 -9.89 10.94 18.87
N LEU A 522 -9.18 10.07 18.13
CA LEU A 522 -9.62 9.64 16.80
C LEU A 522 -11.00 8.97 16.84
N ILE A 523 -11.20 8.06 17.79
CA ILE A 523 -12.45 7.32 18.02
C ILE A 523 -13.60 8.25 18.40
N SER A 524 -13.35 9.24 19.26
CA SER A 524 -14.37 10.24 19.67
C SER A 524 -14.75 11.17 18.53
N ARG A 525 -13.89 11.36 17.51
CA ARG A 525 -14.23 12.13 16.31
C ARG A 525 -15.06 11.31 15.30
N SER A 526 -15.21 9.99 15.49
CA SER A 526 -16.02 9.08 14.65
C SER A 526 -17.54 9.09 14.96
N ASP A 527 -18.03 10.13 15.63
CA ASP A 527 -19.06 10.04 16.68
C ASP A 527 -20.51 9.68 16.26
N CYS A 528 -20.77 9.36 14.98
CA CYS A 528 -22.12 9.14 14.47
C CYS A 528 -22.60 7.67 14.53
N GLU A 529 -21.72 6.67 14.38
CA GLU A 529 -22.10 5.25 14.49
C GLU A 529 -21.61 4.56 15.78
N LEU A 530 -20.44 4.92 16.30
CA LEU A 530 -19.90 4.27 17.50
C LEU A 530 -20.74 4.58 18.74
N SER A 531 -21.20 5.84 18.90
CA SER A 531 -22.15 6.24 19.94
C SER A 531 -23.45 5.41 19.89
N ASN A 532 -23.98 5.17 18.69
CA ASN A 532 -25.16 4.33 18.44
C ASN A 532 -24.93 2.82 18.67
N TRP A 533 -23.67 2.37 18.75
CA TRP A 533 -23.28 1.00 19.09
C TRP A 533 -23.00 0.85 20.59
N LEU A 534 -22.20 1.75 21.19
CA LEU A 534 -21.88 1.78 22.61
C LEU A 534 -23.13 1.96 23.48
N SER A 535 -24.06 2.84 23.08
CA SER A 535 -25.34 3.05 23.79
C SER A 535 -26.22 1.79 23.90
N ARG A 536 -25.99 0.76 23.07
CA ARG A 536 -26.68 -0.55 23.16
C ARG A 536 -26.03 -1.53 24.13
N PHE A 537 -24.77 -1.31 24.51
CA PHE A 537 -24.04 -2.12 25.49
C PHE A 537 -23.86 -1.39 26.84
N ILE A 538 -23.88 -0.06 26.85
CA ILE A 538 -23.74 0.80 28.02
C ILE A 538 -24.83 1.91 27.92
N PRO A 539 -25.96 1.81 28.65
CA PRO A 539 -27.14 2.64 28.41
C PRO A 539 -27.07 4.17 28.68
N ASN A 540 -25.88 4.76 28.85
CA ASN A 540 -25.72 6.12 29.42
C ASN A 540 -24.85 7.10 28.59
N THR A 541 -24.46 6.79 27.35
CA THR A 541 -23.74 7.75 26.47
C THR A 541 -24.65 8.26 25.35
N SER A 542 -25.51 9.24 25.65
CA SER A 542 -26.40 9.87 24.68
C SER A 542 -26.40 11.41 24.81
N THR A 543 -25.28 12.04 24.49
CA THR A 543 -25.15 13.50 24.36
C THR A 543 -24.18 13.84 23.24
N CYS A 544 -24.66 13.92 21.99
CA CYS A 544 -24.00 14.61 20.86
C CYS A 544 -24.97 14.73 19.65
N CYS A 545 -26.10 15.42 19.84
CA CYS A 545 -26.86 16.02 18.73
C CYS A 545 -27.06 17.50 19.06
N GLY A 546 -26.45 18.40 18.27
CA GLY A 546 -26.65 19.85 18.45
C GLY A 546 -25.48 20.73 18.05
N ASN A 547 -25.15 20.76 16.74
CA ASN A 547 -24.85 21.94 15.90
C ASN A 547 -23.90 21.60 14.75
#